data_AF-W7BVV2-F1
#
_entry.id   AF-W7BVV2-F1
#
_cell.length_a   1.000
_cell.length_b   1.000
_cell.length_c   1.000
_cell.angle_alpha   90.00
_cell.angle_beta   90.00
_cell.angle_gamma   90.00
#
_symmetry.space_group_name_H-M   'P 1'
#
loop_
_entity.id
_entity.type
_entity.pdbx_description
1 polymer ?
#
loop_
_entity_poly.entity_id
_entity_poly.type
_entity_poly.pdbx_seq_one_letter_code
_entity_poly.pdbx_strand_id
1 'polypeptide(L)'
;MPLLFLKVQAEFGSFANYIWGYSDGEPIINHWTDMSQMPAKNELSERISKDLKKRGFIFVGPVIIYSYLQAIGMIDDHVITCPYHTENR
;
A
#
# COMPACT_ATOMS: atom_id res chain seq x y z
N MET A 1 -8.19 21.81 5.91
CA MET A 1 -7.49 20.51 5.79
C MET A 1 -8.31 19.31 5.26
N PRO A 2 -9.67 19.25 5.26
CA PRO A 2 -10.39 18.08 4.71
C PRO A 2 -10.42 17.99 3.16
N LEU A 3 -9.75 18.91 2.46
CA LEU A 3 -9.84 19.04 1.01
C LEU A 3 -8.87 18.15 0.22
N LEU A 4 -7.80 17.63 0.83
CA LEU A 4 -6.77 16.90 0.07
C LEU A 4 -7.27 15.56 -0.46
N PHE A 5 -7.97 14.80 0.39
CA PHE A 5 -8.61 13.55 0.00
C PHE A 5 -9.66 13.76 -1.10
N LEU A 6 -10.51 14.78 -0.95
CA LEU A 6 -11.53 15.13 -1.94
C LEU A 6 -10.91 15.56 -3.28
N LYS A 7 -9.77 16.25 -3.28
CA LYS A 7 -9.04 16.59 -4.51
C LYS A 7 -8.55 15.34 -5.24
N VAL A 8 -7.99 14.38 -4.51
CA VAL A 8 -7.58 13.09 -5.10
C VAL A 8 -8.79 12.36 -5.67
N GLN A 9 -9.91 12.31 -4.95
CA GLN A 9 -11.14 11.71 -5.48
C GLN A 9 -11.64 12.41 -6.74
N ALA A 10 -11.58 13.75 -6.82
CA ALA A 10 -11.99 14.49 -8.00
C ALA A 10 -11.06 14.21 -9.22
N GLU A 11 -9.76 14.01 -9.00
CA GLU A 11 -8.78 13.75 -10.05
C GLU A 11 -8.81 12.29 -10.55
N PHE A 12 -9.01 11.33 -9.65
CA PHE A 12 -8.90 9.88 -9.95
C PHE A 12 -10.25 9.14 -9.89
N GLY A 13 -11.35 9.85 -9.67
CA GLY A 13 -12.69 9.31 -9.43
C GLY A 13 -12.89 8.76 -8.00
N SER A 14 -11.88 8.13 -7.43
CA SER A 14 -11.87 7.68 -6.03
C SER A 14 -10.45 7.60 -5.47
N PHE A 15 -10.31 7.60 -4.14
CA PHE A 15 -9.01 7.38 -3.51
C PHE A 15 -8.52 5.94 -3.70
N ALA A 16 -9.44 4.97 -3.80
CA ALA A 16 -9.11 3.59 -4.10
C ALA A 16 -8.48 3.47 -5.49
N ASN A 17 -9.07 4.08 -6.52
CA ASN A 17 -8.51 4.10 -7.88
C ASN A 17 -7.12 4.72 -7.90
N TYR A 18 -6.91 5.80 -7.14
CA TYR A 18 -5.60 6.43 -7.01
C TYR A 18 -4.56 5.49 -6.40
N ILE A 19 -4.87 4.78 -5.32
CA ILE A 19 -3.92 3.87 -4.66
C ILE A 19 -3.70 2.60 -5.49
N TRP A 20 -4.75 1.92 -5.94
CA TRP A 20 -4.67 0.69 -6.71
C TRP A 20 -4.10 0.89 -8.13
N GLY A 21 -4.19 2.11 -8.67
CA GLY A 21 -3.52 2.46 -9.94
C GLY A 21 -2.00 2.33 -9.90
N TYR A 22 -1.37 2.23 -8.72
CA TYR A 22 0.08 2.00 -8.63
C TYR A 22 0.49 0.53 -8.83
N SER A 23 -0.45 -0.41 -8.82
CA SER A 23 -0.24 -1.83 -9.10
C SER A 23 -1.16 -2.36 -10.21
N ASP A 24 -1.68 -1.47 -11.05
CA ASP A 24 -2.61 -1.81 -12.14
C ASP A 24 -3.85 -2.59 -11.66
N GLY A 25 -4.27 -2.38 -10.41
CA GLY A 25 -5.41 -3.06 -9.79
C GLY A 25 -5.10 -4.45 -9.23
N GLU A 26 -3.87 -4.94 -9.36
CA GLU A 26 -3.48 -6.27 -8.91
C GLU A 26 -2.78 -6.25 -7.55
N PRO A 27 -3.03 -7.22 -6.67
CA PRO A 27 -2.31 -7.35 -5.41
C PRO A 27 -0.87 -7.86 -5.66
N ILE A 28 0.05 -7.42 -4.82
CA ILE A 28 1.43 -7.92 -4.80
C ILE A 28 1.51 -9.01 -3.74
N ILE A 29 1.76 -10.25 -4.17
CA ILE A 29 1.84 -11.42 -3.28
C ILE A 29 3.32 -11.77 -3.08
N ASN A 30 3.79 -11.68 -1.83
CA ASN A 30 5.15 -12.07 -1.46
C ASN A 30 5.17 -13.44 -0.79
N HIS A 31 6.24 -14.20 -1.02
CA HIS A 31 6.40 -15.57 -0.48
C HIS A 31 7.41 -15.63 0.66
N TRP A 32 7.18 -14.86 1.73
CA TRP A 32 8.07 -14.87 2.89
C TRP A 32 7.97 -16.17 3.67
N THR A 33 9.11 -16.81 3.94
CA THR A 33 9.17 -18.00 4.79
C THR A 33 9.23 -17.64 6.28
N ASP A 34 9.71 -16.44 6.59
CA ASP A 34 9.91 -15.95 7.95
C ASP A 34 9.66 -14.44 8.04
N MET A 35 9.19 -13.97 9.20
CA MET A 35 8.87 -12.55 9.43
C MET A 35 10.09 -11.63 9.28
N SER A 36 11.32 -12.13 9.51
CA SER A 36 12.55 -11.34 9.36
C SER A 36 12.87 -10.95 7.91
N GLN A 37 12.26 -11.63 6.93
CA GLN A 37 12.43 -11.31 5.51
C GLN A 37 11.55 -10.13 5.07
N MET A 38 10.45 -9.89 5.79
CA MET A 38 9.52 -8.82 5.49
C MET A 38 10.17 -7.46 5.76
N PRO A 39 10.30 -6.58 4.74
CA PRO A 39 10.93 -5.29 4.93
C PRO A 39 9.99 -4.33 5.67
N ALA A 40 10.55 -3.28 6.28
CA ALA A 40 9.74 -2.22 6.90
C ALA A 40 9.09 -1.26 5.86
N LYS A 41 9.59 -1.26 4.63
CA LYS A 41 9.14 -0.45 3.49
C LYS A 41 9.67 -1.04 2.18
N ASN A 42 9.08 -0.68 1.05
CA ASN A 42 9.58 -1.06 -0.28
C ASN A 42 9.54 0.12 -1.26
N GLU A 43 9.99 -0.10 -2.49
CA GLU A 43 10.01 0.94 -3.54
C GLU A 43 8.62 1.51 -3.82
N LEU A 44 7.58 0.66 -3.79
CA LEU A 44 6.20 1.08 -3.99
C LEU A 44 5.73 2.05 -2.90
N SER A 45 5.96 1.73 -1.62
CA SER A 45 5.56 2.58 -0.51
C SER A 45 6.35 3.89 -0.47
N GLU A 46 7.60 3.89 -0.91
CA GLU A 46 8.40 5.11 -1.09
C GLU A 46 7.83 6.01 -2.19
N ARG A 47 7.45 5.43 -3.33
CA ARG A 47 6.82 6.14 -4.46
C ARG A 47 5.50 6.78 -4.05
N ILE A 48 4.61 6.01 -3.42
CA ILE A 48 3.31 6.51 -2.95
C ILE A 48 3.48 7.54 -1.83
N SER A 49 4.38 7.30 -0.87
CA SER A 49 4.69 8.27 0.19
C SER A 49 5.16 9.61 -0.38
N LYS A 50 6.04 9.59 -1.38
CA LYS A 50 6.53 10.80 -2.03
C LYS A 50 5.41 11.54 -2.75
N ASP A 51 4.52 10.84 -3.44
CA ASP A 51 3.39 11.47 -4.14
C ASP A 51 2.37 12.06 -3.18
N LEU A 52 1.98 11.32 -2.13
CA LEU A 52 1.08 11.83 -1.09
C LEU A 52 1.66 13.07 -0.38
N LYS A 53 2.97 13.08 -0.08
CA LYS A 53 3.65 14.27 0.47
C LYS A 53 3.59 15.46 -0.49
N LYS A 54 3.84 15.24 -1.79
CA LYS A 54 3.70 16.29 -2.81
C LYS A 54 2.28 16.85 -2.87
N ARG A 55 1.28 16.00 -2.64
CA ARG A 55 -0.15 16.37 -2.56
C ARG A 55 -0.54 17.02 -1.23
N GLY A 56 0.40 17.20 -0.30
CA GLY A 56 0.20 17.91 0.96
C GLY A 56 -0.25 17.04 2.13
N PHE A 57 -0.32 15.71 1.96
CA PHE A 57 -0.60 14.81 3.07
C PHE A 57 0.58 14.80 4.05
N ILE A 58 0.26 14.71 5.35
CA ILE A 58 1.22 14.59 6.44
C ILE A 58 1.05 13.22 7.11
N PHE A 59 2.06 12.78 7.87
CA PHE A 59 2.09 11.43 8.48
C PHE A 59 1.97 10.27 7.47
N VAL A 60 2.44 10.49 6.24
CA VAL A 60 2.44 9.50 5.15
C VAL A 60 3.86 9.04 4.84
N GLY A 61 4.65 8.68 5.87
CA GLY A 61 6.01 8.16 5.68
C GLY A 61 6.02 6.79 4.98
N PRO A 62 7.12 6.37 4.31
CA PRO A 62 7.14 5.11 3.55
C PRO A 62 6.80 3.86 4.38
N VAL A 63 7.19 3.82 5.66
CA VAL A 63 6.83 2.73 6.57
C VAL A 63 5.33 2.71 6.85
N ILE A 64 4.73 3.87 7.13
CA ILE A 64 3.28 4.02 7.34
C ILE A 64 2.51 3.58 6.09
N ILE A 65 2.98 4.00 4.91
CA ILE A 65 2.37 3.61 3.65
C ILE A 65 2.52 2.11 3.42
N TYR A 66 3.69 1.52 3.67
CA TYR A 66 3.86 0.07 3.54
C TYR A 66 2.87 -0.70 4.41
N SER A 67 2.76 -0.34 5.68
CA SER A 67 1.77 -0.93 6.60
C SER A 67 0.32 -0.71 6.15
N TYR A 68 0.01 0.46 5.59
CA TYR A 68 -1.30 0.72 5.01
C TYR A 68 -1.59 -0.20 3.82
N LEU A 69 -0.65 -0.36 2.89
CA LEU A 69 -0.79 -1.22 1.71
C LEU A 69 -0.99 -2.69 2.09
N GLN A 70 -0.27 -3.15 3.11
CA GLN A 70 -0.48 -4.48 3.71
C GLN A 70 -1.90 -4.60 4.29
N ALA A 71 -2.32 -3.62 5.10
CA ALA A 71 -3.61 -3.66 5.79
C ALA A 71 -4.82 -3.64 4.85
N ILE A 72 -4.71 -2.99 3.68
CA ILE A 72 -5.78 -2.97 2.67
C ILE A 72 -5.72 -4.15 1.69
N GLY A 73 -4.77 -5.08 1.87
CA GLY A 73 -4.62 -6.25 1.00
C GLY A 73 -4.03 -5.95 -0.38
N MET A 74 -3.44 -4.76 -0.59
CA MET A 74 -2.71 -4.46 -1.82
C MET A 74 -1.33 -5.14 -1.83
N ILE A 75 -0.76 -5.38 -0.66
CA ILE A 75 0.41 -6.24 -0.45
C ILE A 75 0.00 -7.38 0.47
N ASP A 76 0.18 -8.62 0.02
CA ASP A 76 0.10 -9.79 0.89
C ASP A 76 1.50 -10.17 1.36
N ASP A 77 1.74 -9.90 2.64
CA ASP A 77 2.97 -10.27 3.35
C ASP A 77 2.73 -11.33 4.43
N HIS A 78 1.59 -12.02 4.40
CA HIS A 78 1.44 -13.21 5.23
C HIS A 78 2.58 -14.18 4.87
N VAL A 79 3.28 -14.72 5.88
CA VAL A 79 4.27 -15.77 5.63
C VAL A 79 3.59 -16.98 4.98
N ILE A 80 4.31 -17.73 4.15
CA ILE A 80 3.72 -18.81 3.32
C ILE A 80 3.04 -19.92 4.15
N THR A 81 3.40 -20.07 5.43
CA THR A 81 2.79 -21.02 6.37
C THR A 81 1.52 -20.49 7.04
N CYS A 82 1.20 -19.21 6.86
CA CYS A 82 0.00 -18.59 7.39
C CYS A 82 -1.23 -19.12 6.61
N PRO A 83 -2.30 -19.56 7.31
CA PRO A 83 -3.56 -19.96 6.64
C PRO A 83 -4.22 -18.84 5.82
N TYR A 84 -3.80 -17.60 6.04
CA TYR A 84 -4.30 -16.43 5.35
C TYR A 84 -3.32 -15.90 4.29
N HIS A 85 -2.26 -16.61 3.93
CA HIS A 85 -1.55 -16.26 2.69
C HIS A 85 -2.47 -16.53 1.49
N THR A 86 -2.45 -15.68 0.46
CA THR A 86 -3.39 -15.72 -0.68
C THR A 86 -3.46 -17.09 -1.36
N GLU A 87 -2.34 -17.82 -1.44
CA GLU A 87 -2.29 -19.16 -2.05
C GLU A 87 -2.90 -20.27 -1.16
N ASN A 88 -3.15 -20.00 0.12
CA ASN A 88 -3.72 -20.93 1.08
C ASN A 88 -5.23 -20.69 1.34
N ARG A 89 -5.81 -19.67 0.72
CA ARG A 89 -7.21 -19.25 0.93
C ARG A 89 -8.17 -19.89 -0.08
#